data_AF-A0A7W5EN61-F1
#
_entry.id   AF-A0A7W5EN61-F1
#
_cell.length_a   1.000
_cell.length_b   1.000
_cell.length_c   1.000
_cell.angle_alpha   90.00
_cell.angle_beta   90.00
_cell.angle_gamma   90.00
#
_symmetry.space_group_name_H-M   'P 1'
#
loop_
_entity.id
_entity.type
_entity.pdbx_description
1 polymer ?
#
loop_
_entity_poly.entity_id
_entity_poly.type
_entity_poly.pdbx_seq_one_letter_code
_entity_poly.pdbx_strand_id
1 'polypeptide(L)' 'MTIKTIEDLFIHEFSDIYSAEKQLTKALPRLARASTDPGLKEEFESHLGVRSNALTKWWNCWAFA' A
#
# COMPACT_ATOMS: atom_id res chain seq x y z
N MET A 1 16.67 6.47 15.31
CA MET A 1 15.48 6.28 16.17
C MET A 1 15.80 5.27 17.24
N THR A 2 15.43 5.52 18.49
CA THR A 2 15.64 4.57 19.59
C THR A 2 14.41 3.67 19.72
N ILE A 3 14.45 2.52 19.06
CA ILE A 3 13.50 1.41 19.28
C ILE A 3 13.76 0.87 20.68
N LYS A 4 12.76 0.93 21.57
CA LYS A 4 12.92 0.50 22.97
C LYS A 4 12.44 -0.93 23.19
N THR A 5 11.49 -1.39 22.37
CA THR A 5 10.87 -2.72 22.47
C THR A 5 10.65 -3.33 21.08
N ILE A 6 10.44 -4.64 21.03
CA ILE A 6 10.07 -5.35 19.80
C ILE A 6 8.69 -4.89 19.28
N GLU A 7 7.78 -4.50 20.18
CA GLU A 7 6.47 -3.94 19.81
C GLU A 7 6.60 -2.59 19.11
N ASP A 8 7.48 -1.70 19.58
CA ASP A 8 7.75 -0.43 18.90
C ASP A 8 8.31 -0.65 17.48
N LEU A 9 9.20 -1.65 17.33
CA LEU A 9 9.72 -2.04 16.02
C LEU A 9 8.62 -2.58 15.12
N PHE A 10 7.74 -3.44 15.66
CA PHE A 10 6.63 -3.99 14.92
C PHE A 10 5.69 -2.89 14.42
N ILE A 11 5.28 -1.96 15.29
CA ILE A 11 4.40 -0.83 14.93
C ILE A 11 5.07 0.06 13.88
N HIS A 12 6.38 0.31 14.01
CA HIS A 12 7.13 1.11 13.06
C HIS A 12 7.16 0.47 11.66
N GLU A 13 7.58 -0.79 11.56
CA GLU A 13 7.62 -1.53 10.29
C GLU A 13 6.22 -1.65 9.67
N PHE A 14 5.19 -1.86 10.50
CA PHE A 14 3.79 -1.89 10.05
C PHE A 14 3.36 -0.55 9.46
N SER A 15 3.74 0.57 10.10
CA SER A 15 3.48 1.93 9.61
C SER A 15 4.19 2.22 8.28
N ASP A 16 5.43 1.75 8.14
CA ASP A 16 6.21 1.89 6.90
C ASP A 16 5.57 1.13 5.74
N ILE A 17 5.12 -0.11 5.97
CA ILE A 17 4.40 -0.89 4.95
C ILE A 17 3.10 -0.18 4.53
N TYR A 18 2.33 0.33 5.49
CA TYR A 18 1.12 1.10 5.22
C TYR A 18 1.42 2.36 4.37
N SER A 19 2.47 3.10 4.72
CA SER A 19 2.91 4.28 3.98
C SER A 19 3.33 3.92 2.54
N ALA A 20 4.08 2.82 2.37
CA ALA A 20 4.47 2.32 1.06
C ALA A 20 3.25 1.96 0.19
N GLU A 21 2.25 1.30 0.77
CA GLU A 21 1.03 0.94 0.04
C GLU A 21 0.20 2.17 -0.38
N LYS A 22 0.14 3.19 0.47
CA LYS A 22 -0.48 4.49 0.15
C LYS A 22 0.26 5.23 -0.97
N GLN A 23 1.58 5.07 -1.07
CA GLN A 23 2.35 5.64 -2.17
C GLN A 23 2.11 4.86 -3.48
N LEU A 24 2.05 3.54 -3.41
CA LEU A 24 1.79 2.68 -4.57
C LEU A 24 0.41 2.91 -5.19
N THR A 25 -0.64 3.10 -4.38
CA THR A 25 -1.98 3.44 -4.89
C THR A 25 -2.01 4.76 -5.67
N LYS A 26 -1.12 5.71 -5.37
CA LYS A 26 -0.97 6.96 -6.12
C LYS A 26 -0.09 6.81 -7.37
N ALA A 27 0.88 5.90 -7.33
CA ALA A 27 1.83 5.67 -8.42
C ALA A 27 1.22 4.82 -9.55
N LEU A 28 0.49 3.75 -9.22
CA LEU A 28 -0.12 2.82 -10.17
C LEU A 28 -1.00 3.48 -11.25
N PRO A 29 -1.90 4.44 -10.97
CA PRO A 29 -2.70 5.08 -12.02
C PRO A 29 -1.86 5.98 -12.93
N ARG A 30 -0.73 6.50 -12.45
CA ARG A 30 0.22 7.24 -13.29
C ARG A 30 0.97 6.29 -14.22
N LEU A 31 1.33 5.10 -13.73
CA LEU A 31 1.99 4.05 -14.52
C LEU A 31 1.04 3.45 -15.58
N ALA A 32 -0.22 3.23 -15.24
CA ALA A 32 -1.24 2.80 -16.20
C ALA A 32 -1.39 3.81 -17.35
N ARG A 33 -1.44 5.11 -17.05
CA ARG A 33 -1.53 6.17 -18.08
C ARG A 33 -0.28 6.29 -18.93
N ALA A 34 0.91 6.08 -18.35
CA ALA A 34 2.18 6.12 -19.07
C ALA A 34 2.42 4.87 -19.94
N SER A 35 1.74 3.77 -19.62
CA SER A 35 1.86 2.53 -20.39
C SER A 35 1.17 2.68 -21.75
N THR A 36 1.80 2.16 -22.79
CA THR A 36 1.23 2.11 -24.15
C THR A 36 0.59 0.76 -24.44
N ASP A 37 1.06 -0.30 -23.77
CA ASP A 37 0.52 -1.65 -23.88
C ASP A 37 -0.84 -1.79 -23.15
N PRO A 38 -1.89 -2.30 -23.81
CA PRO A 38 -3.21 -2.46 -23.21
C PRO A 38 -3.26 -3.55 -22.11
N GLY A 39 -2.47 -4.62 -22.20
CA GLY A 39 -2.42 -5.67 -21.17
C GLY A 39 -1.78 -5.16 -19.88
N LEU A 40 -0.70 -4.39 -20.02
CA LEU A 40 -0.02 -3.77 -18.88
C LEU A 40 -0.91 -2.75 -18.15
N LYS A 41 -1.79 -2.04 -18.88
CA LYS A 41 -2.78 -1.14 -18.27
C LYS A 41 -3.78 -1.89 -17.40
N GLU A 42 -4.31 -2.99 -17.92
CA GLU A 42 -5.28 -3.83 -17.21
C GLU A 42 -4.67 -4.42 -15.94
N GLU A 43 -3.41 -4.88 -16.00
CA GLU A 43 -2.69 -5.35 -14.81
C GLU A 43 -2.52 -4.25 -13.76
N PHE A 44 -2.20 -3.02 -14.17
CA PHE A 44 -2.10 -1.90 -13.22
C PHE A 44 -3.44 -1.50 -12.60
N GLU A 45 -4.54 -1.56 -13.36
CA GLU A 45 -5.89 -1.30 -12.85
C GLU A 45 -6.38 -2.40 -11.91
N SER A 46 -6.14 -3.66 -12.26
CA SER A 46 -6.41 -4.82 -11.40
C SER A 46 -5.64 -4.75 -10.09
N HIS A 47 -4.33 -4.46 -10.17
CA HIS A 47 -3.47 -4.33 -8.99
C HIS A 47 -3.86 -3.14 -8.11
N LEU A 48 -4.34 -2.04 -8.69
CA LEU A 48 -4.86 -0.90 -7.95
C LEU A 48 -6.06 -1.30 -7.06
N GLY A 49 -6.98 -2.13 -7.58
CA GLY A 49 -8.13 -2.62 -6.81
C GLY A 49 -7.71 -3.43 -5.58
N VAL A 50 -6.72 -4.32 -5.74
CA VAL A 50 -6.18 -5.13 -4.63
C VAL A 50 -5.52 -4.24 -3.57
N ARG A 51 -4.73 -3.24 -3.99
CA ARG A 51 -4.04 -2.30 -3.09
C ARG A 51 -5.02 -1.40 -2.32
N SER A 52 -6.12 -0.98 -2.95
CA SER A 52 -7.16 -0.21 -2.26
C SER A 52 -7.87 -1.04 -1.19
N ASN A 53 -8.17 -2.31 -1.49
CA ASN A 53 -8.78 -3.22 -0.51
C ASN A 53 -7.83 -3.53 0.66
N ALA A 54 -6.54 -3.71 0.37
CA ALA A 54 -5.53 -3.88 1.41
C ALA A 54 -5.52 -2.68 2.37
N LEU A 55 -5.49 -1.43 1.89
CA LEU A 55 -5.57 -0.24 2.75
C LEU A 55 -6.81 -0.22 3.66
N THR A 56 -7.96 -0.67 3.16
CA THR A 56 -9.17 -0.83 3.99
C THR A 56 -9.00 -1.88 5.08
N LYS A 57 -8.35 -3.01 4.77
CA LYS A 57 -8.02 -4.04 5.76
C LYS A 57 -7.06 -3.51 6.82
N TRP A 58 -6.00 -2.80 6.41
CA TRP A 58 -5.08 -2.15 7.33
C TRP A 58 -5.80 -1.14 8.24
N TRP A 59 -6.71 -0.34 7.68
CA TRP A 59 -7.51 0.61 8.47
C TRP A 59 -8.37 -0.10 9.51
N ASN A 60 -8.99 -1.24 9.16
CA ASN A 60 -9.76 -2.04 10.12
C ASN A 60 -8.86 -2.66 11.21
N CYS A 61 -7.67 -3.17 10.84
CA CYS A 61 -6.72 -3.68 11.83
C CYS A 61 -6.24 -2.59 12.79
N TRP A 62 -6.04 -1.36 12.30
CA TRP A 62 -5.57 -0.24 13.11
C TRP A 62 -6.68 0.44 13.92
N ALA A 63 -7.92 0.45 13.43
CA ALA A 63 -9.08 0.98 14.14
C ALA A 63 -9.52 0.10 15.34
N PHE A 64 -9.07 -1.16 15.38
CA PHE A 64 -9.39 -2.13 16.42
C PHE A 64 -8.15 -2.64 17.20
N ALA A 65 -6.97 -2.07 16.96
CA ALA A 65 -5.74 -2.29 17.73
C ALA A 65 -5.48 -1.09 18.66
#